data_AF-A0A2L0QYD3-F1
#
_entry.id   AF-A0A2L0QYD3-F1
#
_cell.length_a   1.000
_cell.length_b   1.000
_cell.length_c   1.000
_cell.angle_alpha   90.00
_cell.angle_beta   90.00
_cell.angle_gamma   90.00
#
_symmetry.space_group_name_H-M   'P 1'
#
loop_
_entity.id
_entity.type
_entity.pdbx_description
1 polymer ?
#
loop_
_entity_poly.entity_id
_entity_poly.type
_entity_poly.pdbx_seq_one_letter_code
_entity_poly.pdbx_strand_id
1 'polypeptide(L)'
;MNASSRTLKPHTGFLTPGPIANWSTLARTDEVEIHNHGRVIATGRIDMLAIDGSMLWLQQDGGQGRALFLHNDGLRVYRRPVKQG
;
A
#
# COMPACT_ATOMS: atom_id res chain seq x y z
N MET A 1 -4.25 5.85 -45.80
CA MET A 1 -3.87 5.17 -44.54
C MET A 1 -2.58 5.80 -44.05
N ASN A 2 -2.60 6.54 -42.94
CA ASN A 2 -1.39 7.00 -42.25
C ASN A 2 -1.64 6.88 -40.75
N ALA A 3 -1.01 5.89 -40.11
CA ALA A 3 -1.02 5.75 -38.66
C ALA A 3 0.16 6.54 -38.09
N SER A 4 -0.10 7.74 -37.57
CA SER A 4 0.87 8.46 -36.76
C SER A 4 0.89 7.86 -35.36
N SER A 5 1.90 7.02 -35.10
CA SER A 5 2.21 6.51 -33.77
C SER A 5 2.58 7.68 -32.85
N ARG A 6 1.69 8.02 -31.92
CA ARG A 6 2.00 8.93 -30.82
C ARG A 6 2.88 8.20 -29.81
N THR A 7 4.18 8.44 -29.88
CA THR A 7 5.12 8.05 -28.82
C THR A 7 4.79 8.87 -27.57
N LEU A 8 4.14 8.26 -26.58
CA LEU A 8 3.99 8.83 -25.26
C LEU A 8 5.39 8.87 -24.61
N LYS A 9 5.92 10.07 -24.43
CA LYS A 9 7.13 10.30 -23.61
C LYS A 9 6.80 9.89 -22.17
N PRO A 10 7.64 9.11 -21.47
CA PRO A 10 7.42 8.85 -20.06
C PRO A 10 7.59 10.18 -19.32
N HIS A 11 6.48 10.73 -18.83
CA HIS A 11 6.52 11.80 -17.84
C HIS A 11 7.07 11.17 -16.57
N THR A 12 8.31 11.50 -16.22
CA THR A 12 8.91 11.20 -14.92
C THR A 12 8.23 12.07 -13.84
N GLY A 13 6.93 11.88 -13.66
CA GLY A 13 6.25 12.16 -12.41
C GLY A 13 6.38 10.91 -11.57
N PHE A 14 6.75 11.03 -10.30
CA PHE A 14 6.68 9.94 -9.35
C PHE A 14 5.26 9.36 -9.41
N LEU A 15 5.08 8.20 -10.05
CA LEU A 15 3.81 7.49 -10.03
C LEU A 15 3.56 7.18 -8.57
N THR A 16 2.65 7.92 -7.93
CA THR A 16 2.16 7.55 -6.60
C THR A 16 1.65 6.13 -6.73
N PRO A 17 2.24 5.14 -6.02
CA PRO A 17 1.82 3.76 -6.18
C PRO A 17 0.32 3.65 -5.89
N GLY A 18 -0.41 2.98 -6.80
CA GLY A 18 -1.81 2.65 -6.58
C GLY A 18 -2.00 1.72 -5.37
N PRO A 19 -3.26 1.45 -4.98
CA PRO A 19 -3.53 0.52 -3.89
C PRO A 19 -3.00 -0.88 -4.22
N ILE A 20 -2.45 -1.54 -3.22
CA ILE A 20 -1.88 -2.88 -3.31
C ILE A 20 -3.04 -3.88 -3.18
N ALA A 21 -3.48 -4.41 -4.32
CA ALA A 21 -4.56 -5.39 -4.37
C ALA A 21 -4.14 -6.77 -3.87
N ASN A 22 -2.88 -7.18 -4.11
CA ASN A 22 -2.37 -8.46 -3.63
C ASN A 22 -1.45 -8.26 -2.41
N TRP A 23 -1.99 -8.50 -1.22
CA TRP A 23 -1.25 -8.28 0.03
C TRP A 23 -0.14 -9.31 0.27
N SER A 24 -0.11 -10.46 -0.44
CA SER A 24 1.02 -11.39 -0.35
C SER A 24 2.33 -10.83 -0.92
N THR A 25 2.25 -9.71 -1.65
CA THR A 25 3.42 -8.99 -2.16
C THR A 25 4.03 -8.01 -1.16
N LEU A 26 3.42 -7.85 0.02
CA LEU A 26 3.89 -6.99 1.09
C LEU A 26 4.98 -7.69 1.93
N ALA A 27 5.84 -6.88 2.54
CA ALA A 27 6.90 -7.35 3.43
C ALA A 27 6.77 -6.73 4.82
N ARG A 28 7.34 -7.39 5.85
CA ARG A 28 7.38 -6.89 7.24
C ARG A 28 8.15 -5.56 7.40
N THR A 29 8.92 -5.17 6.40
CA THR A 29 9.64 -3.89 6.40
C THR A 29 8.85 -2.78 5.72
N ASP A 30 7.72 -3.09 5.07
CA ASP A 30 6.91 -2.09 4.40
C ASP A 30 6.20 -1.18 5.41
N GLU A 31 6.40 0.11 5.22
CA GLU A 31 5.58 1.17 5.82
C GLU A 31 4.35 1.36 4.96
N VAL A 32 3.15 1.32 5.56
CA VAL A 32 1.89 1.37 4.81
C VAL A 32 0.88 2.33 5.42
N GLU A 33 -0.08 2.74 4.60
CA GLU A 33 -1.33 3.37 5.02
C GLU A 33 -2.50 2.46 4.68
N ILE A 34 -3.43 2.33 5.61
CA ILE A 34 -4.68 1.60 5.44
C ILE A 34 -5.81 2.61 5.33
N HIS A 35 -6.52 2.53 4.22
CA HIS A 35 -7.63 3.40 3.89
C HIS A 35 -8.94 2.63 3.94
N ASN A 36 -9.95 3.22 4.57
CA ASN A 36 -11.34 2.77 4.51
C ASN A 36 -12.21 3.89 3.93
N HIS A 37 -12.97 3.60 2.87
CA HIS A 37 -13.78 4.58 2.15
C HIS A 37 -13.02 5.89 1.82
N GLY A 38 -11.74 5.80 1.46
CA GLY A 38 -10.89 6.94 1.08
C GLY A 38 -10.33 7.75 2.26
N ARG A 39 -10.56 7.32 3.51
CA ARG A 39 -9.95 7.91 4.70
C ARG A 39 -8.86 7.00 5.25
N VAL A 40 -7.72 7.59 5.61
CA VAL A 40 -6.69 6.87 6.37
C VAL A 40 -7.24 6.52 7.75
N ILE A 41 -7.28 5.22 8.06
CA ILE A 41 -7.72 4.72 9.38
C ILE A 41 -6.54 4.21 10.22
N ALA A 42 -5.42 3.88 9.57
CA ALA A 42 -4.20 3.47 10.24
C ALA A 42 -2.99 3.71 9.34
N THR A 43 -1.85 4.00 9.96
CA THR A 43 -0.54 4.03 9.32
C THR A 43 0.46 3.30 10.21
N GLY A 44 1.49 2.71 9.61
CA GLY A 44 2.54 2.05 10.38
C GLY A 44 3.32 1.03 9.57
N ARG A 45 4.04 0.18 10.30
CA ARG A 45 4.87 -0.89 9.72
C ARG A 45 4.21 -2.24 9.88
N ILE A 46 4.30 -3.07 8.85
CA ILE A 46 3.76 -4.44 8.90
C ILE A 46 4.56 -5.27 9.92
N ASP A 47 3.89 -5.78 10.96
CA ASP A 47 4.52 -6.68 11.94
C ASP A 47 4.51 -8.12 11.44
N MET A 48 3.40 -8.55 10.82
CA MET A 48 3.18 -9.90 10.31
C MET A 48 2.13 -9.87 9.20
N LEU A 49 2.22 -10.80 8.25
CA LEU A 49 1.17 -11.04 7.26
C LEU A 49 0.95 -12.54 7.07
N ALA A 50 -0.25 -12.93 6.68
CA ALA A 50 -0.50 -14.27 6.20
C ALA A 50 0.12 -14.45 4.81
N ILE A 51 0.66 -15.65 4.54
CA ILE A 51 1.34 -15.98 3.27
C ILE A 51 0.40 -15.81 2.07
N ASP A 52 -0.88 -16.10 2.25
CA ASP A 52 -1.92 -15.95 1.23
C ASP A 52 -2.41 -14.50 1.06
N GLY A 53 -1.94 -13.56 1.87
CA GLY A 53 -2.37 -12.17 1.85
C GLY A 53 -3.77 -11.93 2.42
N SER A 54 -4.37 -12.90 3.12
CA SER A 54 -5.72 -12.77 3.69
C SER A 54 -5.80 -11.77 4.84
N MET A 55 -4.70 -11.56 5.56
CA MET A 55 -4.62 -10.65 6.70
C MET A 55 -3.22 -10.11 6.95
N LEU A 56 -3.15 -8.99 7.66
CA LEU A 56 -1.91 -8.44 8.20
C LEU A 56 -2.10 -7.87 9.60
N TRP A 57 -1.05 -7.95 10.40
CA TRP A 57 -0.87 -7.16 11.62
C TRP A 57 -0.02 -5.94 11.33
N LEU A 58 -0.51 -4.78 11.75
CA LEU A 58 0.19 -3.51 11.64
C LEU A 58 0.61 -3.03 13.02
N GLN A 59 1.89 -2.76 13.20
CA GLN A 59 2.36 -1.92 14.30
C GLN A 59 2.09 -0.47 13.95
N GLN A 60 1.10 0.13 14.61
CA GLN A 60 0.61 1.46 14.27
C GLN A 60 1.56 2.56 14.75
N ASP A 61 1.61 3.65 13.99
CA ASP A 61 2.34 4.87 14.34
C ASP A 61 1.78 5.50 15.63
N GLY A 62 2.56 6.38 16.25
CA GLY A 62 2.10 7.20 17.38
C GLY A 62 1.81 6.43 18.66
N GLY A 63 2.29 5.18 18.78
CA GLY A 63 2.12 4.37 19.98
C GLY A 63 0.74 3.72 20.12
N GLN A 64 -0.05 3.67 19.05
CA GLN A 64 -1.43 3.14 19.04
C GLN A 64 -1.51 1.60 19.17
N GLY A 65 -0.37 0.92 19.32
CA GLY A 65 -0.30 -0.53 19.49
C GLY A 65 -0.35 -1.29 18.17
N ARG A 66 -0.91 -2.51 18.21
CA ARG A 66 -1.02 -3.41 17.05
C ARG A 66 -2.48 -3.64 16.70
N ALA A 67 -2.78 -3.63 15.41
CA ALA A 67 -4.12 -3.91 14.88
C ALA A 67 -4.06 -4.95 13.75
N LEU A 68 -5.08 -5.81 13.71
CA LEU A 68 -5.31 -6.79 12.66
C LEU A 68 -6.22 -6.19 11.60
N PHE A 69 -5.89 -6.42 10.33
CA PHE A 69 -6.70 -6.03 9.18
C PHE A 69 -6.89 -7.22 8.26
N LEU A 70 -8.11 -7.41 7.75
CA LEU A 70 -8.43 -8.47 6.80
C LEU A 70 -8.54 -7.89 5.40
N HIS A 71 -8.04 -8.63 4.41
CA HIS A 71 -8.13 -8.22 3.00
C HIS A 71 -9.59 -8.05 2.56
N ASN A 72 -10.47 -8.91 3.05
CA ASN A 72 -11.89 -8.93 2.69
C ASN A 72 -12.72 -7.81 3.35
N ASP A 73 -12.12 -6.95 4.19
CA ASP A 73 -12.82 -5.82 4.83
C ASP A 73 -13.03 -4.63 3.86
N GLY A 74 -12.65 -4.76 2.58
CA GLY A 74 -12.79 -3.69 1.58
C GLY A 74 -11.77 -2.56 1.74
N LEU A 75 -10.69 -2.82 2.48
CA LEU A 75 -9.63 -1.87 2.78
C LEU A 75 -8.69 -1.69 1.58
N ARG A 76 -8.10 -0.50 1.48
CA ARG A 76 -7.05 -0.20 0.50
C ARG A 76 -5.74 0.05 1.22
N VAL A 77 -4.70 -0.69 0.83
CA VAL A 77 -3.36 -0.57 1.40
C VAL A 77 -2.46 0.14 0.40
N TYR A 78 -1.71 1.13 0.86
CA TYR A 78 -0.74 1.87 0.06
C TYR A 78 0.63 1.79 0.73
N ARG A 79 1.69 1.55 -0.05
CA ARG A 79 3.07 1.69 0.44
C ARG A 79 3.38 3.17 0.64
N ARG A 80 3.93 3.50 1.80
CA ARG A 80 4.54 4.81 2.03
C ARG A 80 5.95 4.82 1.45
N PRO A 81 6.38 5.91 0.82
CA PRO A 81 7.79 6.10 0.53
C PRO A 81 8.56 6.06 1.85
N VAL A 82 9.60 5.23 1.93
CA VAL A 82 10.51 5.21 3.08
C VAL A 82 11.10 6.60 3.20
N LYS A 83 10.87 7.27 4.34
CA LYS A 83 11.59 8.51 4.63
C LYS A 83 13.07 8.13 4.77
N GLN A 84 13.86 8.42 3.75
CA GLN A 84 15.32 8.43 3.88
C GLN A 84 15.65 9.54 4.89
N GLY A 85 16.00 9.12 6.10
CA GLY A 85 16.61 10.00 7.10
C GLY A 85 18.06 10.29 6.77
#